data_AF-A0A7K9A6L2-F1
#
_entry.id   AF-A0A7K9A6L2-F1
#
_cell.length_a   1.000
_cell.length_b   1.000
_cell.length_c   1.000
_cell.angle_alpha   90.00
_cell.angle_beta   90.00
_cell.angle_gamma   90.00
#
_symmetry.space_group_name_H-M   'P 1'
#
loop_
_entity.id
_entity.type
_entity.pdbx_description
1 polymer ?
#
loop_
_entity_poly.entity_id
_entity_poly.type
_entity_poly.pdbx_seq_one_letter_code
_entity_poly.pdbx_strand_id
1 'polypeptide(L)'
;EVNILWAAHQVHHSSEDYNLFTALRQSVLQKYTSWMFNLPMALFIPPSVFAVHLQFNLLYQFWIHTEVINKLGPLEWILNTPSHHRVHHGRNPYCIDKNYGGTLIIWDRIFGTFEAEDEKVVYGLTHPVNSFDPIMLQLRPLTHIWNTFWATPGFCNKLSVIFKGPGWGPGKPRLGLPEEIPVITGKEVPFNPIVPAYLNCYAVVHFAVITDLYTELLATVTTLSQGTVLLRICFIILSLASFGLLMENKSKAGILEIIRCLVFIGVYKLGYFRGQFPFLGYAYEV
;
A
#
# COMPACT_ATOMS: atom_id res chain seq x y z
N GLU A 1 -14.97 -8.81 -3.86
CA GLU A 1 -14.48 -7.70 -2.99
C GLU A 1 -15.58 -6.90 -2.25
N VAL A 2 -15.17 -6.00 -1.34
CA VAL A 2 -15.99 -4.98 -0.63
C VAL A 2 -15.28 -3.63 -0.75
N ASN A 3 -15.93 -2.59 -1.28
CA ASN A 3 -15.29 -1.34 -1.72
C ASN A 3 -14.47 -0.64 -0.63
N ILE A 4 -15.01 -0.50 0.59
CA ILE A 4 -14.27 0.15 1.68
C ILE A 4 -13.06 -0.69 2.16
N LEU A 5 -13.16 -2.02 2.13
CA LEU A 5 -12.02 -2.90 2.46
C LEU A 5 -10.99 -2.92 1.34
N TRP A 6 -11.44 -2.82 0.09
CA TRP A 6 -10.58 -2.62 -1.07
C TRP A 6 -9.84 -1.27 -1.00
N ALA A 7 -10.48 -0.20 -0.56
CA ALA A 7 -9.78 1.07 -0.30
C ALA A 7 -8.66 0.93 0.74
N ALA A 8 -8.84 0.06 1.74
CA ALA A 8 -7.82 -0.27 2.72
C ALA A 8 -6.77 -1.28 2.24
N HIS A 9 -6.87 -1.81 1.02
CA HIS A 9 -5.96 -2.82 0.50
C HIS A 9 -5.31 -2.46 -0.84
N GLN A 10 -5.97 -1.70 -1.71
CA GLN A 10 -5.53 -1.42 -3.08
C GLN A 10 -4.15 -0.77 -3.18
N VAL A 11 -3.68 -0.07 -2.13
CA VAL A 11 -2.31 0.45 -2.09
C VAL A 11 -1.31 -0.68 -2.29
N HIS A 12 -1.58 -1.86 -1.72
CA HIS A 12 -0.81 -3.08 -1.93
C HIS A 12 -0.78 -3.54 -3.39
N HIS A 13 -1.92 -3.51 -4.06
CA HIS A 13 -2.08 -3.86 -5.48
C HIS A 13 -1.66 -2.74 -6.45
N SER A 14 -1.28 -1.55 -5.95
CA SER A 14 -1.00 -0.40 -6.81
C SER A 14 0.32 -0.48 -7.59
N SER A 15 1.21 -1.40 -7.22
CA SER A 15 2.50 -1.58 -7.90
C SER A 15 2.29 -2.25 -9.26
N GLU A 16 2.84 -1.66 -10.31
CA GLU A 16 2.89 -2.27 -11.65
C GLU A 16 4.08 -3.23 -11.80
N ASP A 17 5.03 -3.17 -10.87
CA ASP A 17 6.09 -4.17 -10.68
C ASP A 17 5.69 -5.18 -9.60
N TYR A 18 6.03 -6.46 -9.79
CA TYR A 18 5.75 -7.52 -8.83
C TYR A 18 7.03 -8.17 -8.30
N ASN A 19 7.37 -7.85 -7.05
CA ASN A 19 8.56 -8.39 -6.38
C ASN A 19 8.36 -8.36 -4.85
N LEU A 20 9.38 -8.78 -4.10
CA LEU A 20 9.29 -8.89 -2.65
C LEU A 20 8.97 -7.54 -1.95
N PHE A 21 9.30 -6.39 -2.54
CA PHE A 21 8.94 -5.09 -1.99
C PHE A 21 7.44 -4.78 -2.12
N THR A 22 6.71 -5.44 -3.02
CA THR A 22 5.24 -5.36 -3.09
C THR A 22 4.61 -5.77 -1.75
N ALA A 23 5.20 -6.75 -1.06
CA ALA A 23 4.76 -7.16 0.28
C ALA A 23 4.83 -6.01 1.31
N LEU A 24 5.79 -5.10 1.17
CA LEU A 24 5.99 -3.98 2.10
C LEU A 24 5.09 -2.77 1.79
N ARG A 25 4.45 -2.75 0.61
CA ARG A 25 3.53 -1.70 0.21
C ARG A 25 2.16 -1.93 0.88
N GLN A 26 1.98 -1.40 2.09
CA GLN A 26 0.75 -1.59 2.87
C GLN A 26 -0.04 -0.29 3.00
N SER A 27 -1.37 -0.38 3.08
CA SER A 27 -2.20 0.78 3.41
C SER A 27 -2.15 1.07 4.91
N VAL A 28 -2.15 2.36 5.28
CA VAL A 28 -2.33 2.76 6.68
C VAL A 28 -3.68 2.28 7.22
N LEU A 29 -4.71 2.24 6.38
CA LEU A 29 -6.06 1.81 6.76
C LEU A 29 -6.14 0.31 7.06
N GLN A 30 -5.28 -0.51 6.47
CA GLN A 30 -5.29 -1.95 6.65
C GLN A 30 -5.17 -2.36 8.13
N LYS A 31 -4.34 -1.64 8.90
CA LYS A 31 -4.20 -1.89 10.34
C LYS A 31 -5.51 -1.62 11.10
N TYR A 32 -6.27 -0.61 10.67
CA TYR A 32 -7.53 -0.19 11.29
C TYR A 32 -8.76 -0.97 10.79
N THR A 33 -8.63 -1.80 9.76
CA THR A 33 -9.68 -2.73 9.33
C THR A 33 -9.44 -4.15 9.83
N SER A 34 -8.17 -4.53 10.05
CA SER A 34 -7.78 -5.90 10.45
C SER A 34 -8.31 -6.32 11.83
N TRP A 35 -8.56 -5.38 12.75
CA TRP A 35 -9.05 -5.72 14.10
C TRP A 35 -10.40 -6.43 14.06
N MET A 36 -11.26 -6.15 13.07
CA MET A 36 -12.57 -6.78 12.93
C MET A 36 -12.46 -8.29 12.74
N PHE A 37 -11.39 -8.73 12.05
CA PHE A 37 -11.10 -10.15 11.80
C PHE A 37 -10.30 -10.77 12.95
N ASN A 38 -9.47 -9.98 13.64
CA ASN A 38 -8.64 -10.47 14.74
C ASN A 38 -9.40 -10.55 16.08
N LEU A 39 -10.36 -9.66 16.32
CA LEU A 39 -11.07 -9.57 17.60
C LEU A 39 -11.84 -10.86 17.95
N PRO A 40 -12.54 -11.54 17.01
CA PRO A 40 -13.17 -12.83 17.33
C PRO A 40 -12.20 -13.89 17.82
N MET A 41 -10.94 -13.88 17.35
CA MET A 41 -9.93 -14.85 17.79
C MET A 41 -9.51 -14.65 19.25
N ALA A 42 -9.67 -13.45 19.81
CA ALA A 42 -9.31 -13.16 21.20
C ALA A 42 -10.13 -13.98 22.22
N LEU A 43 -11.27 -14.55 21.80
CA LEU A 43 -12.11 -15.42 22.62
C LEU A 43 -11.55 -16.84 22.78
N PHE A 44 -10.65 -17.26 21.89
CA PHE A 44 -10.21 -18.65 21.78
C PHE A 44 -8.68 -18.81 21.76
N ILE A 45 -7.95 -17.78 21.34
CA ILE A 45 -6.50 -17.85 21.09
C ILE A 45 -5.74 -17.03 22.14
N PRO A 46 -4.81 -17.65 22.88
CA PRO A 46 -3.95 -16.93 23.82
C PRO A 46 -3.13 -15.83 23.12
N PRO A 47 -2.91 -14.66 23.77
CA PRO A 47 -2.19 -13.54 23.16
C PRO A 47 -0.78 -13.89 22.64
N SER A 48 -0.04 -14.75 23.33
CA SER A 48 1.30 -15.19 22.89
C SER A 48 1.26 -16.03 21.61
N VAL A 49 0.28 -16.93 21.49
CA VAL A 49 0.07 -17.74 20.29
C VAL A 49 -0.36 -16.86 19.13
N PHE A 50 -1.25 -15.90 19.37
CA PHE A 50 -1.66 -14.92 18.37
C PHE A 50 -0.47 -14.09 17.87
N ALA A 51 0.39 -13.61 18.78
CA ALA A 51 1.58 -12.83 18.42
C ALA A 51 2.55 -13.65 17.54
N VAL A 52 2.79 -14.91 17.86
CA VAL A 52 3.63 -15.82 17.06
C VAL A 52 2.99 -16.08 15.69
N HIS A 53 1.69 -16.37 15.65
CA HIS A 53 0.95 -16.55 14.41
C HIS A 53 1.05 -15.34 13.49
N LEU A 54 0.91 -14.12 14.03
CA LEU A 54 1.03 -12.88 13.26
C LEU A 54 2.39 -12.78 12.55
N GLN A 55 3.48 -13.17 13.22
CA GLN A 55 4.82 -13.13 12.63
C GLN A 55 4.99 -14.19 11.54
N PHE A 56 4.52 -15.43 11.77
CA PHE A 56 4.55 -16.46 10.74
C PHE A 56 3.71 -16.08 9.52
N ASN A 57 2.54 -15.48 9.75
CA ASN A 57 1.70 -15.00 8.66
C ASN A 57 2.42 -13.90 7.87
N LEU A 58 3.06 -12.93 8.53
CA LEU A 58 3.83 -11.88 7.87
C LEU A 58 4.98 -12.46 7.01
N LEU A 59 5.75 -13.39 7.57
CA LEU A 59 6.82 -14.08 6.84
C LEU A 59 6.27 -14.86 5.64
N TYR A 60 5.12 -15.53 5.82
CA TYR A 60 4.45 -16.24 4.74
C TYR A 60 4.00 -15.29 3.64
N GLN A 61 3.35 -14.19 3.99
CA GLN A 61 2.89 -13.18 3.04
C GLN A 61 4.07 -12.57 2.28
N PHE A 62 5.24 -12.43 2.89
CA PHE A 62 6.39 -11.83 2.21
C PHE A 62 6.89 -12.65 1.02
N TRP A 63 7.21 -13.93 1.22
CA TRP A 63 7.95 -14.72 0.21
C TRP A 63 7.12 -15.08 -1.03
N ILE A 64 5.78 -15.08 -0.92
CA ILE A 64 4.89 -15.36 -2.06
C ILE A 64 4.89 -14.24 -3.13
N HIS A 65 5.45 -13.07 -2.83
CA HIS A 65 5.57 -11.95 -3.78
C HIS A 65 6.79 -12.09 -4.69
N THR A 66 6.75 -13.02 -5.62
CA THR A 66 7.82 -13.19 -6.59
C THR A 66 7.34 -13.76 -7.92
N GLU A 67 8.00 -13.37 -9.01
CA GLU A 67 7.84 -13.97 -10.33
C GLU A 67 8.84 -15.11 -10.59
N VAL A 68 9.82 -15.30 -9.71
CA VAL A 68 10.91 -16.28 -9.91
C VAL A 68 10.41 -17.72 -9.77
N ILE A 69 9.44 -17.95 -8.89
CA ILE A 69 8.90 -19.28 -8.60
C ILE A 69 7.63 -19.48 -9.43
N ASN A 70 7.74 -20.31 -10.47
CA ASN A 70 6.63 -20.57 -11.39
C ASN A 70 5.54 -21.44 -10.77
N LYS A 71 5.84 -22.69 -10.37
CA LYS A 71 4.86 -23.60 -9.74
C LYS A 71 5.51 -24.41 -8.63
N LEU A 72 4.71 -24.81 -7.64
CA LEU A 72 5.14 -25.67 -6.52
C LEU A 72 4.48 -27.06 -6.54
N GLY A 73 3.83 -27.43 -7.64
CA GLY A 73 3.26 -28.76 -7.83
C GLY A 73 2.19 -29.08 -6.78
N PRO A 74 2.21 -30.26 -6.13
CA PRO A 74 1.13 -30.65 -5.22
C PRO A 74 0.87 -29.70 -4.02
N LEU A 75 1.85 -28.87 -3.64
CA LEU A 75 1.63 -27.88 -2.59
C LEU A 75 0.56 -26.85 -2.97
N GLU A 76 0.35 -26.61 -4.26
CA GLU A 76 -0.66 -25.70 -4.81
C GLU A 76 -2.11 -26.16 -4.58
N TRP A 77 -2.32 -27.40 -4.14
CA TRP A 77 -3.66 -27.83 -3.74
C TRP A 77 -4.07 -27.23 -2.40
N ILE A 78 -3.10 -26.91 -1.54
CA ILE A 78 -3.34 -26.55 -0.13
C ILE A 78 -2.87 -25.13 0.18
N LEU A 79 -1.69 -24.77 -0.30
CA LEU A 79 -1.01 -23.52 0.01
C LEU A 79 -1.25 -22.44 -1.04
N ASN A 80 -1.36 -21.19 -0.60
CA ASN A 80 -1.20 -20.05 -1.49
C ASN A 80 0.27 -19.95 -1.89
N THR A 81 0.57 -20.08 -3.17
CA THR A 81 1.94 -20.11 -3.71
C THR A 81 2.20 -18.83 -4.49
N PRO A 82 3.45 -18.56 -4.90
CA PRO A 82 3.73 -17.39 -5.73
C PRO A 82 2.88 -17.30 -7.00
N SER A 83 2.51 -18.43 -7.63
CA SER A 83 1.63 -18.42 -8.82
C SER A 83 0.22 -17.96 -8.51
N HIS A 84 -0.39 -18.51 -7.46
CA HIS A 84 -1.73 -18.10 -7.02
C HIS A 84 -1.75 -16.64 -6.58
N HIS A 85 -0.68 -16.20 -5.90
CA HIS A 85 -0.58 -14.82 -5.42
C HIS A 85 -0.30 -13.82 -6.56
N ARG A 86 0.41 -14.21 -7.62
CA ARG A 86 0.47 -13.41 -8.86
C ARG A 86 -0.91 -13.19 -9.43
N VAL A 87 -1.73 -14.24 -9.54
CA VAL A 87 -3.12 -14.12 -10.02
C VAL A 87 -3.93 -13.18 -9.13
N HIS A 88 -3.80 -13.28 -7.79
CA HIS A 88 -4.45 -12.35 -6.87
C HIS A 88 -4.07 -10.87 -7.11
N HIS A 89 -2.79 -10.63 -7.44
CA HIS A 89 -2.28 -9.30 -7.75
C HIS A 89 -2.53 -8.84 -9.19
N GLY A 90 -2.98 -9.74 -10.05
CA GLY A 90 -3.20 -9.48 -11.46
C GLY A 90 -4.40 -8.58 -11.70
N ARG A 91 -4.29 -7.70 -12.69
CA ARG A 91 -5.41 -6.92 -13.23
C ARG A 91 -5.96 -7.46 -14.55
N ASN A 92 -5.47 -8.62 -15.02
CA ASN A 92 -6.08 -9.32 -16.15
C ASN A 92 -7.54 -9.66 -15.80
N PRO A 93 -8.49 -9.64 -16.76
CA PRO A 93 -9.89 -9.92 -16.45
C PRO A 93 -10.14 -11.24 -15.70
N TYR A 94 -9.36 -12.29 -15.97
CA TYR A 94 -9.50 -13.59 -15.29
C TYR A 94 -8.99 -13.58 -13.83
N CYS A 95 -8.09 -12.65 -13.50
CA CYS A 95 -7.51 -12.49 -12.16
C CYS A 95 -8.45 -11.80 -11.17
N ILE A 96 -9.46 -11.07 -11.66
CA ILE A 96 -10.28 -10.19 -10.83
C ILE A 96 -11.18 -11.01 -9.91
N ASP A 97 -11.24 -10.58 -8.64
CA ASP A 97 -12.00 -11.24 -7.58
C ASP A 97 -11.58 -12.72 -7.34
N LYS A 98 -10.30 -13.07 -7.53
CA LYS A 98 -9.76 -14.43 -7.34
C LYS A 98 -8.71 -14.53 -6.22
N ASN A 99 -8.51 -15.76 -5.73
CA ASN A 99 -7.40 -16.18 -4.86
C ASN A 99 -7.20 -15.31 -3.60
N TYR A 100 -8.23 -15.19 -2.77
CA TYR A 100 -8.22 -14.37 -1.54
C TYR A 100 -7.42 -14.98 -0.38
N GLY A 101 -7.16 -16.28 -0.39
CA GLY A 101 -6.51 -16.98 0.70
C GLY A 101 -5.06 -16.55 0.90
N GLY A 102 -4.74 -15.89 2.02
CA GLY A 102 -3.37 -15.43 2.28
C GLY A 102 -2.36 -16.58 2.44
N THR A 103 -2.70 -17.66 3.13
CA THR A 103 -1.80 -18.81 3.35
C THR A 103 -2.34 -20.11 2.76
N LEU A 104 -3.65 -20.34 2.88
CA LEU A 104 -4.29 -21.56 2.44
C LEU A 104 -5.21 -21.25 1.26
N ILE A 105 -4.88 -21.80 0.09
CA ILE A 105 -5.70 -21.66 -1.13
C ILE A 105 -6.94 -22.57 -1.11
N ILE A 106 -7.00 -23.51 -0.15
CA ILE A 106 -8.16 -24.40 0.04
C ILE A 106 -9.45 -23.59 0.16
N TRP A 107 -9.43 -22.43 0.84
CA TRP A 107 -10.61 -21.61 1.00
C TRP A 107 -11.16 -21.14 -0.34
N ASP A 108 -10.31 -20.70 -1.26
CA ASP A 108 -10.71 -20.31 -2.60
C ASP A 108 -11.28 -21.48 -3.42
N ARG A 109 -10.76 -22.69 -3.22
CA ARG A 109 -11.30 -23.90 -3.86
C ARG A 109 -12.69 -24.25 -3.31
N ILE A 110 -12.89 -24.14 -1.99
CA ILE A 110 -14.17 -24.42 -1.33
C ILE A 110 -15.23 -23.40 -1.75
N PHE A 111 -14.86 -22.12 -1.82
CA PHE A 111 -15.79 -21.03 -2.10
C PHE A 111 -15.87 -20.64 -3.59
N GLY A 112 -15.15 -21.34 -4.47
CA GLY A 112 -15.22 -21.16 -5.92
C GLY A 112 -14.54 -19.89 -6.44
N THR A 113 -13.59 -19.33 -5.69
CA THR A 113 -12.80 -18.15 -6.06
C THR A 113 -11.38 -18.49 -6.51
N PHE A 114 -11.05 -19.79 -6.58
CA PHE A 114 -9.76 -20.25 -7.07
C PHE A 114 -9.61 -20.01 -8.58
N GLU A 115 -8.43 -19.54 -8.96
CA GLU A 115 -8.01 -19.40 -10.35
C GLU A 115 -6.53 -19.76 -10.48
N ALA A 116 -6.20 -20.58 -11.48
CA ALA A 116 -4.81 -20.92 -11.76
C ALA A 116 -4.17 -19.86 -12.65
N GLU A 117 -2.87 -19.65 -12.51
CA GLU A 117 -2.14 -18.79 -13.44
C GLU A 117 -2.08 -19.48 -14.81
N ASP A 118 -2.65 -18.81 -15.82
CA ASP A 118 -2.80 -19.35 -17.18
C ASP A 118 -2.03 -18.52 -18.22
N GLU A 119 -2.20 -17.20 -18.18
CA GLU A 119 -1.50 -16.25 -19.05
C GLU A 119 -0.57 -15.32 -18.24
N LYS A 120 0.31 -14.61 -18.96
CA LYS A 120 1.19 -13.61 -18.35
C LYS A 120 0.36 -12.59 -17.57
N VAL A 121 0.61 -12.53 -16.26
CA VAL A 121 -0.06 -11.59 -15.37
C VAL A 121 0.49 -10.18 -15.58
N VAL A 122 -0.43 -9.21 -15.68
CA VAL A 122 -0.16 -7.78 -15.67
C VAL A 122 -0.62 -7.22 -14.34
N TYR A 123 0.25 -6.46 -13.66
CA TYR A 123 0.00 -5.96 -12.31
C TYR A 123 -0.44 -4.49 -12.31
N GLY A 124 -0.70 -3.98 -11.10
CA GLY A 124 -1.23 -2.64 -10.86
C GLY A 124 -2.75 -2.65 -10.74
N LEU A 125 -3.34 -1.46 -10.56
CA LEU A 125 -4.79 -1.33 -10.52
C LEU A 125 -5.39 -1.40 -11.93
N THR A 126 -6.63 -1.87 -12.03
CA THR A 126 -7.45 -1.82 -13.26
C THR A 126 -7.57 -0.39 -13.80
N HIS A 127 -7.63 0.59 -12.90
CA HIS A 127 -7.54 2.02 -13.23
C HIS A 127 -6.30 2.63 -12.56
N PRO A 128 -5.17 2.77 -13.29
CA PRO A 128 -3.91 3.25 -12.73
C PRO A 128 -4.01 4.62 -12.06
N VAL A 129 -3.31 4.77 -10.92
CA VAL A 129 -3.22 6.06 -10.22
C VAL A 129 -2.17 6.97 -10.84
N ASN A 130 -1.10 6.38 -11.42
CA ASN A 130 0.04 7.07 -12.02
C ASN A 130 0.67 8.09 -11.06
N SER A 131 0.98 7.63 -9.84
CA SER A 131 1.61 8.44 -8.80
C SER A 131 2.40 7.57 -7.82
N PHE A 132 3.54 8.07 -7.39
CA PHE A 132 4.36 7.64 -6.27
C PHE A 132 4.06 8.43 -4.98
N ASP A 133 3.24 9.48 -5.02
CA ASP A 133 2.81 10.21 -3.83
C ASP A 133 1.99 9.31 -2.88
N PRO A 134 2.53 8.98 -1.68
CA PRO A 134 1.85 8.11 -0.73
C PRO A 134 0.54 8.72 -0.22
N ILE A 135 0.40 10.05 -0.16
CA ILE A 135 -0.84 10.69 0.31
C ILE A 135 -1.95 10.48 -0.73
N MET A 136 -1.64 10.75 -1.99
CA MET A 136 -2.57 10.53 -3.11
C MET A 136 -3.01 9.06 -3.18
N LEU A 137 -2.07 8.12 -3.06
CA LEU A 137 -2.37 6.68 -3.12
C LEU A 137 -3.34 6.23 -2.01
N GLN A 138 -3.26 6.81 -0.81
CA GLN A 138 -4.18 6.47 0.29
C GLN A 138 -5.55 7.16 0.15
N LEU A 139 -5.56 8.43 -0.26
CA LEU A 139 -6.79 9.24 -0.23
C LEU A 139 -7.66 9.07 -1.47
N ARG A 140 -7.08 8.86 -2.65
CA ARG A 140 -7.82 8.75 -3.91
C ARG A 140 -9.00 7.75 -3.86
N PRO A 141 -8.87 6.53 -3.32
CA PRO A 141 -10.01 5.63 -3.24
C PRO A 141 -11.09 6.10 -2.26
N LEU A 142 -10.71 6.73 -1.15
CA LEU A 142 -11.67 7.29 -0.21
C LEU A 142 -12.43 8.47 -0.82
N THR A 143 -11.74 9.34 -1.56
CA THR A 143 -12.37 10.45 -2.29
C THR A 143 -13.31 9.93 -3.37
N HIS A 144 -12.94 8.85 -4.08
CA HIS A 144 -13.84 8.20 -5.04
C HIS A 144 -15.10 7.67 -4.36
N ILE A 145 -14.97 6.91 -3.27
CA ILE A 145 -16.11 6.41 -2.50
C ILE A 145 -16.99 7.56 -2.01
N TRP A 146 -16.39 8.62 -1.46
CA TRP A 146 -17.10 9.80 -0.97
C TRP A 146 -17.92 10.49 -2.06
N ASN A 147 -17.29 10.78 -3.21
CA ASN A 147 -17.95 11.44 -4.32
C ASN A 147 -19.07 10.57 -4.90
N THR A 148 -18.81 9.28 -5.11
CA THR A 148 -19.81 8.31 -5.61
C THR A 148 -20.97 8.17 -4.62
N PHE A 149 -20.70 8.14 -3.32
CA PHE A 149 -21.71 8.09 -2.28
C PHE A 149 -22.65 9.30 -2.37
N TRP A 150 -22.11 10.51 -2.50
CA TRP A 150 -22.93 11.73 -2.57
C TRP A 150 -23.71 11.84 -3.89
N ALA A 151 -23.09 11.45 -5.01
CA ALA A 151 -23.73 11.43 -6.32
C ALA A 151 -24.82 10.36 -6.47
N THR A 152 -24.75 9.26 -5.71
CA THR A 152 -25.70 8.15 -5.84
C THR A 152 -27.02 8.43 -5.09
N PRO A 153 -28.17 8.40 -5.78
CA PRO A 153 -29.47 8.63 -5.15
C PRO A 153 -29.99 7.40 -4.39
N GLY A 154 -30.69 7.65 -3.29
CA GLY A 154 -31.34 6.63 -2.46
C GLY A 154 -30.45 6.05 -1.35
N PHE A 155 -31.02 5.90 -0.16
CA PHE A 155 -30.29 5.48 1.05
C PHE A 155 -29.63 4.09 0.90
N CYS A 156 -30.36 3.10 0.39
CA CYS A 156 -29.83 1.75 0.18
C CYS A 156 -28.69 1.70 -0.87
N ASN A 157 -28.77 2.54 -1.90
CA ASN A 157 -27.73 2.65 -2.91
C ASN A 157 -26.48 3.31 -2.34
N LYS A 158 -26.63 4.34 -1.50
CA LYS A 158 -25.53 4.97 -0.75
C LYS A 158 -24.78 3.95 0.10
N LEU A 159 -25.49 3.10 0.86
CA LEU A 159 -24.85 2.01 1.60
C LEU A 159 -24.18 0.98 0.66
N SER A 160 -24.79 0.72 -0.49
CA SER A 160 -24.22 -0.20 -1.50
C SER A 160 -22.88 0.30 -2.05
N VAL A 161 -22.68 1.61 -2.21
CA VAL A 161 -21.37 2.18 -2.63
C VAL A 161 -20.24 1.79 -1.64
N ILE A 162 -20.55 1.71 -0.35
CA ILE A 162 -19.57 1.39 0.70
C ILE A 162 -19.30 -0.12 0.75
N PHE A 163 -20.35 -0.94 0.69
CA PHE A 163 -20.30 -2.36 1.05
C PHE A 163 -20.30 -3.35 -0.14
N LYS A 164 -20.68 -2.92 -1.34
CA LYS A 164 -20.57 -3.75 -2.55
C LYS A 164 -19.20 -3.57 -3.22
N GLY A 165 -18.94 -4.24 -4.34
CA GLY A 165 -17.64 -4.17 -5.02
C GLY A 165 -17.37 -2.78 -5.62
N PRO A 166 -16.09 -2.45 -5.92
CA PRO A 166 -15.71 -1.15 -6.48
C PRO A 166 -16.35 -0.86 -7.84
N GLY A 167 -16.70 -1.88 -8.63
CA GLY A 167 -17.43 -1.75 -9.90
C GLY A 167 -18.96 -1.60 -9.75
N TRP A 168 -19.50 -1.61 -8.54
CA TRP A 168 -20.95 -1.56 -8.32
C TRP A 168 -21.56 -0.19 -8.68
N GLY A 169 -22.77 -0.21 -9.23
CA GLY A 169 -23.65 0.95 -9.40
C GLY A 169 -25.12 0.55 -9.39
N PRO A 170 -26.07 1.50 -9.32
CA PRO A 170 -27.50 1.19 -9.38
C PRO A 170 -27.85 0.34 -10.60
N GLY A 171 -28.51 -0.80 -10.38
CA GLY A 171 -28.85 -1.76 -11.44
C GLY A 171 -27.75 -2.76 -11.82
N LYS A 172 -26.51 -2.60 -11.33
CA LYS A 172 -25.41 -3.54 -11.58
C LYS A 172 -25.36 -4.69 -10.57
N PRO A 173 -24.79 -5.85 -10.93
CA PRO A 173 -24.47 -6.93 -10.00
C PRO A 173 -23.55 -6.48 -8.87
N ARG A 174 -23.51 -7.23 -7.76
CA ARG A 174 -22.77 -6.86 -6.53
C ARG A 174 -21.31 -6.45 -6.77
N LEU A 175 -20.61 -7.10 -7.70
CA LEU A 175 -19.19 -6.84 -7.96
C LEU A 175 -18.97 -5.87 -9.12
N GLY A 176 -20.04 -5.40 -9.77
CA GLY A 176 -19.96 -4.66 -11.02
C GLY A 176 -20.13 -5.58 -12.23
N LEU A 177 -19.71 -5.06 -13.38
CA LEU A 177 -19.78 -5.74 -14.66
C LEU A 177 -18.35 -6.07 -15.13
N PRO A 178 -17.99 -7.35 -15.33
CA PRO A 178 -16.66 -7.71 -15.83
C PRO A 178 -16.29 -7.04 -17.15
N GLU A 179 -17.28 -6.70 -17.98
CA GLU A 179 -17.10 -6.05 -19.28
C GLU A 179 -16.62 -4.60 -19.16
N GLU A 180 -16.75 -3.98 -17.98
CA GLU A 180 -16.25 -2.63 -17.71
C GLU A 180 -14.77 -2.61 -17.30
N ILE A 181 -14.18 -3.78 -17.07
CA ILE A 181 -12.78 -3.91 -16.70
C ILE A 181 -11.93 -3.69 -17.96
N PRO A 182 -10.92 -2.79 -17.92
CA PRO A 182 -10.08 -2.55 -19.09
C PRO A 182 -9.41 -3.83 -19.60
N VAL A 183 -9.51 -4.03 -20.91
CA VAL A 183 -8.89 -5.19 -21.59
C VAL A 183 -7.37 -5.01 -21.61
N ILE A 184 -6.65 -6.08 -21.27
CA ILE A 184 -5.20 -6.13 -21.38
C ILE A 184 -4.83 -6.38 -22.85
N THR A 185 -4.03 -5.47 -23.40
CA THR A 185 -3.62 -5.44 -24.81
C THR A 185 -2.20 -5.96 -25.04
N GLY A 186 -1.42 -6.14 -23.96
CA GLY A 186 0.01 -6.45 -24.01
C GLY A 186 0.89 -5.26 -24.37
N LYS A 187 0.30 -4.05 -24.49
CA LYS A 187 0.99 -2.79 -24.81
C LYS A 187 0.99 -1.82 -23.64
N GLU A 188 0.58 -2.27 -22.45
CA GLU A 188 0.57 -1.48 -21.23
C GLU A 188 2.00 -1.04 -20.90
N VAL A 189 2.18 0.27 -20.73
CA VAL A 189 3.45 0.86 -20.33
C VAL A 189 3.35 1.25 -18.86
N PRO A 190 4.19 0.68 -17.97
CA PRO A 190 4.20 1.05 -16.57
C PRO A 190 4.50 2.54 -16.37
N PHE A 191 3.92 3.13 -15.34
CA PHE A 191 4.21 4.50 -14.92
C PHE A 191 5.61 4.59 -14.34
N ASN A 192 6.56 5.02 -15.18
CA ASN A 192 7.97 5.17 -14.82
C ASN A 192 8.56 6.50 -15.35
N PRO A 193 8.30 7.63 -14.66
CA PRO A 193 8.88 8.93 -15.01
C PRO A 193 10.41 8.90 -15.01
N ILE A 194 11.02 9.48 -16.05
CA ILE A 194 12.48 9.57 -16.15
C ILE A 194 12.95 10.82 -15.40
N VAL A 195 13.78 10.62 -14.37
CA VAL A 195 14.43 11.70 -13.64
C VAL A 195 15.96 11.66 -13.81
N PRO A 196 16.65 12.81 -13.72
CA PRO A 196 18.11 12.85 -13.76
C PRO A 196 18.77 12.04 -12.64
N ALA A 197 19.96 11.50 -12.90
CA ALA A 197 20.70 10.68 -11.94
C ALA A 197 21.00 11.39 -10.61
N TYR A 198 21.23 12.71 -10.62
CA TYR A 198 21.44 13.47 -9.39
C TYR A 198 20.20 13.48 -8.50
N LEU A 199 19.00 13.50 -9.08
CA LEU A 199 17.75 13.50 -8.32
C LEU A 199 17.46 12.11 -7.73
N ASN A 200 17.79 11.05 -8.47
CA ASN A 200 17.79 9.68 -7.93
C ASN A 200 18.74 9.55 -6.74
N CYS A 201 19.99 9.99 -6.88
CA CYS A 201 20.98 9.95 -5.80
C CYS A 201 20.49 10.76 -4.58
N TYR A 202 19.97 11.96 -4.82
CA TYR A 202 19.37 12.80 -3.79
C TYR A 202 18.24 12.07 -3.04
N ALA A 203 17.27 11.50 -3.76
CA ALA A 203 16.15 10.79 -3.16
C ALA A 203 16.61 9.58 -2.34
N VAL A 204 17.58 8.80 -2.82
CA VAL A 204 18.14 7.63 -2.09
C VAL A 204 18.82 8.05 -0.80
N VAL A 205 19.69 9.07 -0.85
CA VAL A 205 20.40 9.57 0.34
C VAL A 205 19.40 10.11 1.36
N HIS A 206 18.46 10.94 0.93
CA HIS A 206 17.46 11.51 1.83
C HIS A 206 16.50 10.45 2.37
N PHE A 207 16.15 9.42 1.60
CA PHE A 207 15.36 8.29 2.07
C PHE A 207 16.10 7.51 3.17
N ALA A 208 17.41 7.30 3.06
CA ALA A 208 18.20 6.69 4.12
C ALA A 208 18.18 7.53 5.41
N VAL A 209 18.29 8.86 5.30
CA VAL A 209 18.18 9.77 6.46
C VAL A 209 16.79 9.70 7.10
N ILE A 210 15.71 9.68 6.32
CA ILE A 210 14.35 9.55 6.84
C ILE A 210 14.14 8.17 7.50
N THR A 211 14.76 7.12 6.97
CA THR A 211 14.73 5.78 7.57
C THR A 211 15.42 5.78 8.92
N ASP A 212 16.59 6.40 9.05
CA ASP A 212 17.28 6.57 10.33
C ASP A 212 16.41 7.33 11.35
N LEU A 213 15.84 8.48 10.97
CA LEU A 213 14.92 9.25 11.81
C LEU A 213 13.69 8.45 12.24
N TYR A 214 13.16 7.59 11.37
CA TYR A 214 12.06 6.68 11.71
C TYR A 214 12.51 5.65 12.75
N THR A 215 13.69 5.05 12.60
CA THR A 215 14.22 4.09 13.59
C THR A 215 14.49 4.75 14.94
N GLU A 216 15.04 5.96 14.96
CA GLU A 216 15.24 6.76 16.18
C GLU A 216 13.89 7.07 16.86
N LEU A 217 12.88 7.49 16.07
CA LEU A 217 11.54 7.72 16.58
C LEU A 217 10.95 6.46 17.23
N LEU A 218 11.07 5.29 16.58
CA LEU A 218 10.60 4.03 17.16
C LEU A 218 11.30 3.69 18.48
N ALA A 219 12.61 3.91 18.55
CA ALA A 219 13.40 3.64 19.75
C ALA A 219 13.08 4.59 20.91
N THR A 220 12.58 5.79 20.62
CA THR A 220 12.37 6.87 21.60
C THR A 220 10.90 7.26 21.81
N VAL A 221 9.96 6.58 21.14
CA VAL A 221 8.53 6.94 21.16
C VAL A 221 7.92 6.99 22.57
N THR A 222 8.45 6.18 23.50
CA THR A 222 7.98 6.12 24.89
C THR A 222 8.55 7.22 25.79
N THR A 223 9.61 7.91 25.35
CA THR A 223 10.30 8.95 26.13
C THR A 223 10.02 10.37 25.62
N LEU A 224 9.61 10.49 24.35
CA LEU A 224 9.27 11.77 23.73
C LEU A 224 7.87 12.24 24.13
N SER A 225 7.68 13.57 24.10
CA SER A 225 6.34 14.15 24.23
C SER A 225 5.46 13.77 23.03
N GLN A 226 4.14 13.66 23.25
CA GLN A 226 3.19 13.37 22.17
C GLN A 226 3.26 14.40 21.03
N GLY A 227 3.46 15.67 21.37
CA GLY A 227 3.63 16.74 20.37
C GLY A 227 4.88 16.53 19.51
N THR A 228 6.00 16.12 20.12
CA THR A 228 7.23 15.79 19.39
C THR A 228 7.04 14.58 18.49
N VAL A 229 6.41 13.51 18.98
CA VAL A 229 6.12 12.30 18.19
C VAL A 229 5.28 12.67 16.96
N LEU A 230 4.19 13.41 17.16
CA LEU A 230 3.31 13.82 16.06
C LEU A 230 4.06 14.66 15.03
N LEU A 231 4.84 15.63 15.49
CA LEU A 231 5.64 16.50 14.62
C LEU A 231 6.66 15.70 13.78
N ARG A 232 7.35 14.73 14.39
CA ARG A 232 8.29 13.84 13.68
C ARG A 232 7.57 12.95 12.65
N ILE A 233 6.41 12.39 12.99
CA ILE A 233 5.58 11.62 12.05
C ILE A 233 5.16 12.48 10.86
N CYS A 234 4.65 13.70 11.12
CA CYS A 234 4.26 14.64 10.07
C CYS A 234 5.43 14.98 9.15
N PHE A 235 6.63 15.17 9.70
CA PHE A 235 7.83 15.43 8.90
C PHE A 235 8.24 14.23 8.03
N ILE A 236 8.16 13.01 8.56
CA ILE A 236 8.43 11.77 7.79
C ILE A 236 7.43 11.67 6.63
N ILE A 237 6.13 11.86 6.88
CA ILE A 237 5.10 11.82 5.84
C ILE A 237 5.32 12.91 4.78
N LEU A 238 5.60 14.14 5.21
CA LEU A 238 5.95 15.25 4.30
C LEU A 238 7.15 14.90 3.43
N SER A 239 8.16 14.25 4.01
CA SER A 239 9.38 13.88 3.28
C SER A 239 9.10 12.80 2.24
N LEU A 240 8.36 11.75 2.60
CA LEU A 240 7.96 10.70 1.66
C LEU A 240 7.09 11.26 0.52
N ALA A 241 6.18 12.19 0.82
CA ALA A 241 5.39 12.90 -0.18
C ALA A 241 6.26 13.75 -1.11
N SER A 242 7.23 14.49 -0.56
CA SER A 242 8.20 15.27 -1.36
C SER A 242 9.00 14.39 -2.30
N PHE A 243 9.54 13.26 -1.82
CA PHE A 243 10.30 12.32 -2.65
C PHE A 243 9.43 11.74 -3.76
N GLY A 244 8.18 11.35 -3.47
CA GLY A 244 7.25 10.88 -4.47
C GLY A 244 7.04 11.89 -5.61
N LEU A 245 6.78 13.16 -5.27
CA LEU A 245 6.58 14.21 -6.29
C LEU A 245 7.86 14.55 -7.08
N LEU A 246 9.03 14.53 -6.42
CA LEU A 246 10.32 14.72 -7.10
C LEU A 246 10.57 13.60 -8.10
N MET A 247 10.31 12.35 -7.70
CA MET A 247 10.46 11.17 -8.54
C MET A 247 9.45 11.11 -9.70
N GLU A 248 8.34 11.84 -9.59
CA GLU A 248 7.38 12.02 -10.67
C GLU A 248 7.73 13.17 -11.63
N ASN A 249 8.80 13.93 -11.34
CA ASN A 249 9.16 15.16 -12.07
C ASN A 249 8.01 16.19 -12.16
N LYS A 250 7.20 16.31 -11.09
CA LYS A 250 6.08 17.26 -11.06
C LYS A 250 6.55 18.70 -10.83
N SER A 251 5.90 19.66 -11.48
CA SER A 251 6.23 21.10 -11.38
C SER A 251 6.19 21.66 -9.96
N LYS A 252 5.34 21.12 -9.08
CA LYS A 252 5.20 21.54 -7.68
C LYS A 252 6.22 20.88 -6.74
N ALA A 253 6.99 19.89 -7.20
CA ALA A 253 7.89 19.12 -6.36
C ALA A 253 8.98 20.00 -5.70
N GLY A 254 9.56 20.94 -6.46
CA GLY A 254 10.57 21.85 -5.93
C GLY A 254 10.06 22.76 -4.81
N ILE A 255 8.80 23.21 -4.88
CA ILE A 255 8.20 24.04 -3.82
C ILE A 255 8.02 23.21 -2.54
N LEU A 256 7.50 21.99 -2.65
CA LEU A 256 7.33 21.11 -1.50
C LEU A 256 8.68 20.74 -0.88
N GLU A 257 9.70 20.57 -1.70
CA GLU A 257 11.06 20.25 -1.25
C GLU A 257 11.71 21.41 -0.49
N ILE A 258 11.51 22.65 -0.95
CA ILE A 258 11.94 23.85 -0.21
C ILE A 258 11.22 23.92 1.14
N ILE A 259 9.90 23.70 1.18
CA ILE A 259 9.13 23.68 2.42
C ILE A 259 9.67 22.60 3.37
N ARG A 260 9.90 21.38 2.87
CA ARG A 260 10.44 20.27 3.64
C ARG A 260 11.80 20.61 4.25
N CYS A 261 12.71 21.20 3.47
CA CYS A 261 14.02 21.63 3.95
C CYS A 261 13.92 22.73 5.02
N LEU A 262 13.04 23.73 4.84
CA LEU A 262 12.82 24.79 5.84
C LEU A 262 12.24 24.22 7.14
N VAL A 263 11.27 23.30 7.04
CA VAL A 263 10.72 22.59 8.20
C VAL A 263 11.81 21.79 8.91
N PHE A 264 12.66 21.07 8.17
CA PHE A 264 13.78 20.34 8.76
C PHE A 264 14.70 21.25 9.57
N ILE A 265 15.12 22.38 8.99
CA ILE A 265 16.00 23.35 9.68
C ILE A 265 15.33 23.89 10.95
N GLY A 266 14.05 24.27 10.87
CA GLY A 266 13.31 24.78 12.03
C GLY A 266 13.18 23.75 13.14
N VAL A 267 12.79 22.51 12.79
CA VAL A 267 12.62 21.41 13.74
C VAL A 267 13.96 20.98 14.35
N TYR A 268 15.03 20.96 13.57
CA TYR A 268 16.38 20.68 14.05
C TYR A 268 16.88 21.76 15.02
N LYS A 269 16.76 23.05 14.67
CA LYS A 269 17.16 24.16 15.55
C LYS A 269 16.39 24.20 16.88
N LEU A 270 15.13 23.78 16.87
CA LEU A 270 14.30 23.67 18.08
C LEU A 270 14.60 22.41 18.92
N GLY A 271 15.56 21.57 18.51
CA GLY A 271 15.99 20.38 19.26
C GLY A 271 15.01 19.20 19.19
N TYR A 272 14.02 19.27 18.30
CA TYR A 272 13.06 18.18 18.10
C TYR A 272 13.67 17.03 17.29
N PHE A 273 14.73 17.26 16.52
CA PHE A 273 15.59 16.21 15.99
C PHE A 273 16.93 16.23 16.70
N ARG A 274 17.40 15.08 17.17
CA ARG A 274 18.78 14.91 17.66
C ARG A 274 19.51 14.11 16.60
N GLY A 275 20.33 14.77 15.80
CA GLY A 275 21.10 14.07 14.78
C GLY A 275 22.14 13.15 15.43
N GLN A 276 22.33 11.95 14.88
CA GLN A 276 23.60 11.21 15.00
C GLN A 276 24.70 11.79 14.09
N PHE A 277 24.42 12.92 13.43
CA PHE A 277 25.28 13.60 12.49
C PHE A 277 25.85 14.89 13.11
N PRO A 278 26.89 14.80 13.95
CA PRO A 278 27.49 15.98 14.61
C PRO A 278 28.01 17.03 13.62
N PHE A 279 28.28 16.66 12.36
CA PHE A 279 28.70 17.59 11.32
C PHE A 279 27.61 18.57 10.86
N LEU A 280 26.32 18.28 11.06
CA LEU A 280 25.24 19.24 10.79
C LEU A 280 25.17 20.33 11.88
N GLY A 281 25.72 20.10 13.08
CA GLY A 281 25.82 21.14 14.11
C GLY A 281 26.69 22.32 13.67
N TYR A 282 27.81 22.05 13.00
CA TYR A 282 28.77 23.07 12.56
C TYR A 282 28.32 23.90 11.35
N ALA A 283 27.40 23.40 10.52
CA ALA A 283 26.95 24.09 9.31
C ALA A 283 25.93 25.22 9.59
N TYR A 284 25.37 25.29 10.81
CA TYR A 284 24.26 26.20 11.14
C TYR A 284 24.55 27.17 12.30
N GLU A 285 25.82 27.30 12.72
CA GLU A 285 26.30 28.30 13.71
C GLU A 285 26.68 29.67 13.09
N VAL A 286 26.10 30.04 11.95
CA VAL A 286 26.24 31.38 11.35
C VAL A 286 24.94 32.17 11.49
#